data_AF-A0AAW4RQK8-F1
#
_entry.id   AF-A0AAW4RQK8-F1
#
_cell.length_a   1.000
_cell.length_b   1.000
_cell.length_c   1.000
_cell.angle_alpha   90.00
_cell.angle_beta   90.00
_cell.angle_gamma   90.00
#
_symmetry.space_group_name_H-M   'P 1'
#
loop_
_entity.id
_entity.type
_entity.pdbx_description
1 polymer ?
#
loop_
_entity_poly.entity_id
_entity_poly.type
_entity_poly.pdbx_seq_one_letter_code
_entity_poly.pdbx_strand_id
1 'polypeptide(L)'
;MRDDEMKILKQAIVVALMSAAVLGGCSNKDTMRWKEQVWLSDGRRIDVDRYSVALKSGFPNSTDGPPIYQEINYAPLAVHWSAKSGVKGVPEMLSFDIVDGNAYLVVVNEGLDDFCVGKPKGSYLMSVYRWRNGEMGEIDQHEAPIARMGVNLSGTGNWGFRHADRPVNYLSWDDIAYVTGQASSGPPKLLSNFYKKRKSYAVCK
;
A
#
# COMPACT_ATOMS: atom_id res chain seq x y z
N MET A 1 56.43 -24.66 -15.40
CA MET A 1 55.46 -24.06 -14.47
C MET A 1 55.28 -25.05 -13.34
N ARG A 2 55.73 -24.69 -12.13
CA ARG A 2 55.97 -25.63 -11.03
C ARG A 2 54.65 -25.95 -10.35
N ASP A 3 54.44 -27.21 -9.95
CA ASP A 3 53.18 -27.72 -9.36
C ASP A 3 52.62 -26.87 -8.21
N ASP A 4 53.49 -26.14 -7.51
CA ASP A 4 53.11 -25.23 -6.43
C ASP A 4 52.33 -23.99 -6.90
N GLU A 5 52.62 -23.47 -8.10
CA GLU A 5 51.88 -22.34 -8.70
C GLU A 5 50.44 -22.74 -9.04
N MET A 6 50.23 -23.99 -9.48
CA MET A 6 48.91 -24.54 -9.76
C MET A 6 48.08 -24.76 -8.49
N LYS A 7 48.70 -25.13 -7.37
CA LYS A 7 48.02 -25.32 -6.08
C LYS A 7 47.56 -23.98 -5.50
N ILE A 8 48.40 -22.96 -5.54
CA ILE A 8 48.08 -21.61 -5.06
C ILE A 8 46.94 -21.00 -5.89
N LEU A 9 46.95 -21.18 -7.22
CA LEU A 9 45.88 -20.71 -8.09
C LEU A 9 44.54 -21.41 -7.81
N LYS A 10 44.56 -22.73 -7.60
CA LYS A 10 43.35 -23.50 -7.23
C LYS A 10 42.79 -23.07 -5.87
N GLN A 11 43.65 -22.84 -4.87
CA GLN A 11 43.24 -22.35 -3.56
C GLN A 11 42.65 -20.94 -3.62
N ALA A 12 43.25 -20.04 -4.41
CA ALA A 12 42.74 -18.69 -4.62
C ALA A 12 41.36 -18.69 -5.31
N ILE A 13 41.14 -19.55 -6.29
CA ILE A 13 39.85 -19.72 -6.98
C ILE A 13 38.77 -20.24 -6.01
N VAL A 14 39.10 -21.20 -5.15
CA VAL A 14 38.16 -21.74 -4.14
C VAL A 14 37.80 -20.68 -3.10
N VAL A 15 38.75 -19.87 -2.64
CA VAL A 15 38.50 -18.77 -1.71
C VAL A 15 37.66 -17.67 -2.39
N ALA A 16 37.92 -17.34 -3.66
CA ALA A 16 37.13 -16.36 -4.41
C ALA A 16 35.68 -16.83 -4.65
N LEU A 17 35.46 -18.13 -4.93
CA LEU A 17 34.13 -18.72 -5.08
C LEU A 17 33.35 -18.77 -3.76
N MET A 18 34.01 -19.07 -2.64
CA MET A 18 33.38 -19.00 -1.32
C MET A 18 33.07 -17.55 -0.90
N SER A 19 33.90 -16.57 -1.30
CA SER A 19 33.64 -15.15 -1.03
C SER A 19 32.45 -14.61 -1.84
N ALA A 20 32.25 -15.10 -3.06
CA ALA A 20 31.09 -14.74 -3.90
C ALA A 20 29.77 -15.31 -3.35
N ALA A 21 29.79 -16.44 -2.66
CA ALA A 21 28.61 -17.06 -2.05
C ALA A 21 28.11 -16.33 -0.78
N VAL A 22 28.95 -15.53 -0.12
CA VAL A 22 28.58 -14.81 1.11
C VAL A 22 27.92 -13.45 0.82
N LEU A 23 28.09 -12.90 -0.38
CA LEU A 23 27.48 -11.62 -0.78
C LEU A 23 26.08 -11.76 -1.39
N GLY A 24 25.60 -12.99 -1.61
CA GLY A 24 24.19 -13.29 -1.87
C GLY A 24 23.37 -13.24 -0.60
N GLY A 25 23.43 -12.14 0.16
CA GLY A 25 22.61 -11.95 1.35
C GLY A 25 21.14 -12.13 0.98
N CYS A 26 20.50 -13.16 1.54
CA CYS A 26 19.06 -13.38 1.41
C CYS A 26 18.32 -12.09 1.78
N SER A 27 17.83 -11.34 0.78
CA SER A 27 16.98 -10.18 1.04
C SER A 27 15.80 -10.64 1.91
N ASN A 28 15.65 -10.07 3.10
CA ASN A 28 14.55 -10.33 4.03
C ASN A 28 13.28 -9.55 3.66
N LYS A 29 13.25 -8.97 2.46
CA LYS A 29 12.17 -8.13 1.95
C LYS A 29 11.56 -8.74 0.71
N ASP A 30 10.29 -8.44 0.58
CA ASP A 30 9.42 -8.86 -0.48
C ASP A 30 8.80 -7.63 -1.13
N THR A 31 8.78 -7.61 -2.46
CA THR A 31 8.28 -6.47 -3.22
C THR A 31 7.15 -6.89 -4.14
N MET A 32 6.24 -5.95 -4.41
CA MET A 32 5.14 -6.14 -5.36
C MET A 32 4.93 -4.83 -6.12
N ARG A 33 4.80 -4.89 -7.45
CA ARG A 33 4.44 -3.77 -8.31
C ARG A 33 3.27 -4.19 -9.18
N TRP A 34 2.20 -3.40 -9.19
CA TRP A 34 0.99 -3.72 -9.92
C TRP A 34 0.27 -2.45 -10.35
N LYS A 35 -0.61 -2.58 -11.34
CA LYS A 35 -1.65 -1.60 -11.62
C LYS A 35 -2.92 -1.99 -10.89
N GLU A 36 -3.65 -1.02 -10.39
CA GLU A 36 -4.87 -1.26 -9.62
C GLU A 36 -6.02 -0.44 -10.19
N GLN A 37 -7.13 -1.11 -10.51
CA GLN A 37 -8.29 -0.46 -11.08
C GLN A 37 -9.16 0.21 -10.01
N VAL A 38 -9.24 1.53 -10.04
CA VAL A 38 -10.05 2.31 -9.10
C VAL A 38 -11.40 2.66 -9.71
N TRP A 39 -12.50 2.38 -8.98
CA TRP A 39 -13.83 2.90 -9.31
C TRP A 39 -14.04 4.27 -8.67
N LEU A 40 -14.05 5.33 -9.48
CA LEU A 40 -14.25 6.71 -9.04
C LEU A 40 -15.71 6.98 -8.68
N SER A 41 -15.96 8.01 -7.88
CA SER A 41 -17.33 8.37 -7.45
C SER A 41 -18.22 8.88 -8.60
N ASP A 42 -17.62 9.31 -9.71
CA ASP A 42 -18.33 9.68 -10.95
C ASP A 42 -18.68 8.47 -11.84
N GLY A 43 -18.35 7.25 -11.39
CA GLY A 43 -18.64 6.02 -12.09
C GLY A 43 -17.54 5.54 -13.05
N ARG A 44 -16.53 6.35 -13.34
CA ARG A 44 -15.40 5.95 -14.20
C ARG A 44 -14.52 4.90 -13.52
N ARG A 45 -13.82 4.13 -14.35
CA ARG A 45 -12.73 3.24 -13.95
C ARG A 45 -11.42 3.83 -14.46
N ILE A 46 -10.41 3.88 -13.60
CA ILE A 46 -9.05 4.27 -13.95
C ILE A 46 -8.07 3.25 -13.40
N ASP A 47 -6.85 3.25 -13.90
CA ASP A 47 -5.77 2.46 -13.31
C ASP A 47 -4.77 3.40 -12.61
N VAL A 48 -4.35 3.01 -11.42
CA VAL A 48 -3.25 3.65 -10.68
C VAL A 48 -2.07 2.69 -10.58
N ASP A 49 -0.85 3.20 -10.61
CA ASP A 49 0.35 2.38 -10.41
C ASP A 49 0.64 2.27 -8.91
N ARG A 50 0.87 1.05 -8.44
CA ARG A 50 1.13 0.73 -7.03
C ARG A 50 2.45 -0.02 -6.89
N TYR A 51 3.13 0.26 -5.79
CA TYR A 51 4.30 -0.51 -5.39
C TYR A 51 4.36 -0.62 -3.87
N SER A 52 4.80 -1.78 -3.37
CA SER A 52 4.80 -2.10 -1.96
C SER A 52 5.98 -2.99 -1.62
N VAL A 53 6.50 -2.83 -0.41
CA VAL A 53 7.56 -3.65 0.18
C VAL A 53 7.09 -4.15 1.53
N ALA A 54 7.25 -5.43 1.80
CA ALA A 54 6.99 -6.08 3.08
C ALA A 54 8.23 -6.86 3.54
N LEU A 55 8.26 -7.26 4.81
CA LEU A 55 9.21 -8.27 5.28
C LEU A 55 8.76 -9.66 4.80
N LYS A 56 9.71 -10.58 4.57
CA LYS A 56 9.43 -11.95 4.06
C LYS A 56 8.74 -12.88 5.05
N SER A 57 8.81 -12.60 6.34
CA SER A 57 8.28 -13.51 7.35
C SER A 57 7.74 -12.72 8.53
N GLY A 58 6.47 -12.97 8.86
CA GLY A 58 5.88 -12.65 10.16
C GLY A 58 6.03 -13.85 11.11
N PHE A 59 7.24 -14.41 11.21
CA PHE A 59 7.55 -15.54 12.07
C PHE A 59 6.93 -15.34 13.47
N PRO A 60 6.26 -16.35 14.06
CA PRO A 60 6.15 -17.75 13.59
C PRO A 60 4.92 -18.10 12.73
N ASN A 61 3.96 -17.19 12.53
CA ASN A 61 2.59 -17.57 12.13
C ASN A 61 2.08 -16.93 10.82
N SER A 62 2.94 -16.31 10.02
CA SER A 62 2.50 -15.61 8.80
C SER A 62 3.42 -15.87 7.61
N THR A 63 2.80 -16.11 6.45
CA THR A 63 3.44 -16.27 5.14
C THR A 63 4.11 -14.99 4.65
N ASP A 64 3.61 -13.82 5.08
CA ASP A 64 4.15 -12.49 4.76
C ASP A 64 4.40 -11.68 6.05
N GLY A 65 5.45 -10.87 6.08
CA GLY A 65 5.69 -9.91 7.15
C GLY A 65 4.93 -8.59 6.94
N PRO A 66 4.97 -7.67 7.92
CA PRO A 66 4.27 -6.39 7.80
C PRO A 66 4.79 -5.56 6.61
N PRO A 67 3.93 -4.75 5.95
CA PRO A 67 4.38 -3.76 4.99
C PRO A 67 5.34 -2.77 5.64
N ILE A 68 6.44 -2.46 4.96
CA ILE A 68 7.44 -1.49 5.39
C ILE A 68 7.57 -0.28 4.45
N TYR A 69 6.97 -0.36 3.27
CA TYR A 69 6.86 0.73 2.32
C TYR A 69 5.65 0.54 1.41
N GLN A 70 4.96 1.61 1.06
CA GLN A 70 3.96 1.62 0.00
C GLN A 70 3.98 2.94 -0.78
N GLU A 71 3.63 2.87 -2.06
CA GLU A 71 3.42 4.04 -2.91
C GLU A 71 2.24 3.84 -3.87
N ILE A 72 1.66 4.96 -4.29
CA ILE A 72 0.65 5.08 -5.34
C ILE A 72 1.04 6.22 -6.27
N ASN A 73 0.86 6.01 -7.56
CA ASN A 73 1.09 7.02 -8.60
C ASN A 73 -0.11 7.08 -9.55
N TYR A 74 -0.44 8.30 -9.98
CA TYR A 74 -1.38 8.55 -11.07
C TYR A 74 -0.88 9.73 -11.91
N ALA A 75 -0.18 9.41 -13.00
CA ALA A 75 0.52 10.37 -13.83
C ALA A 75 -0.34 11.52 -14.40
N PRO A 76 -1.60 11.29 -14.84
CA PRO A 76 -2.41 12.36 -15.45
C PRO A 76 -2.66 13.58 -14.55
N LEU A 77 -2.57 13.42 -13.23
CA LEU A 77 -2.71 14.51 -12.25
C LEU A 77 -1.44 14.73 -11.42
N ALA A 78 -0.30 14.19 -11.88
CA ALA A 78 0.98 14.23 -11.17
C ALA A 78 0.87 13.74 -9.71
N VAL A 79 0.02 12.74 -9.45
CA VAL A 79 -0.11 12.15 -8.13
C VAL A 79 1.08 11.23 -7.88
N HIS A 80 1.77 11.49 -6.77
CA HIS A 80 2.71 10.58 -6.14
C HIS A 80 2.51 10.68 -4.63
N TRP A 81 2.24 9.54 -3.99
CA TRP A 81 2.24 9.42 -2.54
C TRP A 81 3.05 8.20 -2.15
N SER A 82 3.82 8.31 -1.08
CA SER A 82 4.52 7.18 -0.49
C SER A 82 4.60 7.29 1.02
N ALA A 83 4.68 6.14 1.68
CA ALA A 83 4.92 6.05 3.11
C ALA A 83 5.92 4.92 3.40
N LYS A 84 6.79 5.20 4.37
CA LYS A 84 7.72 4.23 4.96
C LYS A 84 7.22 3.83 6.34
N SER A 85 7.57 2.63 6.80
CA SER A 85 7.22 2.19 8.15
C SER A 85 7.74 3.18 9.19
N GLY A 86 6.84 3.68 10.02
CA GLY A 86 7.17 4.38 11.25
C GLY A 86 7.00 3.46 12.45
N VAL A 87 6.92 4.07 13.64
CA VAL A 87 6.52 3.39 14.89
C VAL A 87 5.13 2.75 14.74
N LYS A 88 4.28 3.38 13.95
CA LYS A 88 2.87 3.02 13.71
C LYS A 88 2.67 2.34 12.33
N GLY A 89 3.62 1.51 11.92
CA GLY A 89 3.54 0.79 10.64
C GLY A 89 3.51 1.69 9.40
N VAL A 90 2.97 1.16 8.30
CA VAL A 90 2.72 1.88 7.05
C VAL A 90 1.21 2.11 6.93
N PRO A 91 0.73 3.36 6.73
CA PRO A 91 -0.69 3.63 6.58
C PRO A 91 -1.32 2.84 5.44
N GLU A 92 -2.52 2.32 5.70
CA GLU A 92 -3.29 1.58 4.70
C GLU A 92 -4.04 2.56 3.78
N MET A 93 -3.85 2.43 2.46
CA MET A 93 -4.61 3.21 1.48
C MET A 93 -6.02 2.62 1.28
N LEU A 94 -7.05 3.43 1.53
CA LEU A 94 -8.44 2.98 1.55
C LEU A 94 -9.25 3.48 0.34
N SER A 95 -9.00 4.72 -0.09
CA SER A 95 -9.76 5.34 -1.17
C SER A 95 -8.90 6.26 -2.01
N PHE A 96 -9.11 6.24 -3.32
CA PHE A 96 -8.62 7.24 -4.27
C PHE A 96 -9.78 7.77 -5.10
N ASP A 97 -9.90 9.08 -5.24
CA ASP A 97 -10.97 9.69 -6.03
C ASP A 97 -10.51 10.94 -6.77
N ILE A 98 -11.21 11.31 -7.84
CA ILE A 98 -10.96 12.52 -8.62
C ILE A 98 -12.23 13.34 -8.68
N VAL A 99 -12.14 14.56 -8.17
CA VAL A 99 -13.27 15.46 -7.99
C VAL A 99 -12.85 16.84 -8.45
N ASP A 100 -13.59 17.39 -9.41
CA ASP A 100 -13.41 18.75 -9.91
C ASP A 100 -11.94 19.05 -10.31
N GLY A 101 -11.29 18.04 -10.92
CA GLY A 101 -9.89 18.09 -11.36
C GLY A 101 -8.85 17.86 -10.25
N ASN A 102 -9.25 17.72 -8.98
CA ASN A 102 -8.35 17.43 -7.87
C ASN A 102 -8.37 15.93 -7.54
N ALA A 103 -7.21 15.36 -7.24
CA ALA A 103 -7.13 13.98 -6.75
C ALA A 103 -7.13 13.96 -5.22
N TYR A 104 -7.76 12.94 -4.63
CA TYR A 104 -7.85 12.74 -3.20
C TYR A 104 -7.44 11.32 -2.85
N LEU A 105 -6.54 11.16 -1.87
CA LEU A 105 -6.16 9.88 -1.31
C LEU A 105 -6.55 9.85 0.17
N VAL A 106 -7.24 8.80 0.57
CA VAL A 106 -7.56 8.51 1.97
C VAL A 106 -6.70 7.35 2.44
N VAL A 107 -6.02 7.57 3.55
CA VAL A 107 -5.28 6.52 4.27
C VAL A 107 -5.79 6.38 5.69
N VAL A 108 -5.77 5.16 6.22
CA VAL A 108 -6.17 4.85 7.59
C VAL A 108 -4.99 5.13 8.51
N ASN A 109 -5.26 5.89 9.57
CA ASN A 109 -4.29 6.15 10.64
C ASN A 109 -4.35 5.06 11.73
N GLU A 110 -3.28 4.91 12.49
CA GLU A 110 -3.24 4.02 13.65
C GLU A 110 -3.39 4.79 14.97
N GLY A 111 -4.12 4.17 15.91
CA GLY A 111 -4.33 4.67 17.26
C GLY A 111 -5.40 5.76 17.32
N LEU A 112 -6.63 5.36 17.68
CA LEU A 112 -7.76 6.29 17.76
C LEU A 112 -7.53 7.42 18.76
N ASP A 113 -7.04 7.09 19.96
CA ASP A 113 -6.93 8.05 21.06
C ASP A 113 -5.96 9.18 20.71
N ASP A 114 -4.77 8.84 20.21
CA ASP A 114 -3.78 9.81 19.74
C ASP A 114 -4.32 10.65 18.58
N PHE A 115 -4.99 10.01 17.63
CA PHE A 115 -5.55 10.71 16.46
C PHE A 115 -6.62 11.72 16.86
N CYS A 116 -7.44 11.41 17.87
CA CYS A 116 -8.55 12.26 18.27
C CYS A 116 -8.14 13.49 19.10
N VAL A 117 -6.88 13.58 19.54
CA VAL A 117 -6.37 14.78 20.24
C VAL A 117 -6.50 16.00 19.32
N GLY A 118 -7.35 16.96 19.72
CA GLY A 118 -7.60 18.19 18.96
C GLY A 118 -8.50 18.03 17.74
N LYS A 119 -9.13 16.86 17.51
CA LYS A 119 -10.06 16.64 16.39
C LYS A 119 -11.52 16.85 16.80
N PRO A 120 -12.37 17.34 15.88
CA PRO A 120 -13.82 17.40 16.11
C PRO A 120 -14.43 16.02 16.36
N LYS A 121 -15.46 15.97 17.20
CA LYS A 121 -16.30 14.78 17.37
C LYS A 121 -16.88 14.33 16.03
N GLY A 122 -16.85 13.03 15.78
CA GLY A 122 -17.32 12.44 14.53
C GLY A 122 -16.25 12.35 13.44
N SER A 123 -15.05 12.90 13.66
CA SER A 123 -13.89 12.68 12.79
C SER A 123 -13.59 11.20 12.63
N TYR A 124 -13.46 10.73 11.39
CA TYR A 124 -13.04 9.36 11.10
C TYR A 124 -11.52 9.23 11.25
N LEU A 125 -11.07 8.07 11.73
CA LEU A 125 -9.65 7.72 11.87
C LEU A 125 -9.00 7.55 10.48
N MET A 126 -8.68 8.67 9.86
CA MET A 126 -8.04 8.76 8.55
C MET A 126 -7.28 10.08 8.37
N SER A 127 -6.33 10.08 7.45
CA SER A 127 -5.75 11.28 6.86
C SER A 127 -6.16 11.39 5.40
N VAL A 128 -6.35 12.63 4.94
CA VAL A 128 -6.76 12.91 3.56
C VAL A 128 -5.70 13.77 2.89
N TYR A 129 -5.18 13.30 1.77
CA TYR A 129 -4.25 14.03 0.93
C TYR A 129 -4.97 14.51 -0.32
N ARG A 130 -4.73 15.76 -0.71
CA ARG A 130 -5.26 16.36 -1.93
C ARG A 130 -4.12 16.77 -2.85
N TRP A 131 -4.27 16.47 -4.13
CA TRP A 131 -3.44 17.05 -5.19
C TRP A 131 -4.24 18.10 -5.94
N ARG A 132 -3.71 19.32 -5.99
CA ARG A 132 -4.21 20.43 -6.80
C ARG A 132 -3.08 20.94 -7.66
N ASN A 133 -3.24 20.88 -8.99
CA ASN A 133 -2.19 21.24 -9.95
C ASN A 133 -0.86 20.48 -9.71
N GLY A 134 -0.94 19.21 -9.31
CA GLY A 134 0.21 18.36 -9.02
C GLY A 134 0.85 18.56 -7.63
N GLU A 135 0.42 19.56 -6.87
CA GLU A 135 0.93 19.79 -5.51
C GLU A 135 0.11 19.02 -4.48
N MET A 136 0.80 18.19 -3.69
CA MET A 136 0.20 17.42 -2.59
C MET A 136 0.12 18.27 -1.31
N GLY A 137 -1.01 18.20 -0.61
CA GLY A 137 -1.13 18.61 0.78
C GLY A 137 -2.07 17.70 1.56
N GLU A 138 -1.73 17.42 2.82
CA GLU A 138 -2.70 16.87 3.77
C GLU A 138 -3.72 17.97 4.11
N ILE A 139 -5.01 17.62 4.14
CA ILE A 139 -6.10 18.53 4.42
C ILE A 139 -7.00 17.99 5.53
N ASP A 140 -7.80 18.88 6.13
CA ASP A 140 -8.84 18.43 7.04
C ASP A 140 -9.89 17.58 6.30
N GLN A 141 -10.34 16.50 6.95
CA GLN A 141 -11.28 15.57 6.37
C GLN A 141 -12.62 16.24 6.02
N HIS A 142 -13.01 17.29 6.73
CA HIS A 142 -14.23 18.06 6.47
C HIS A 142 -14.14 18.95 5.21
N GLU A 143 -12.94 19.19 4.69
CA GLU A 143 -12.72 19.91 3.43
C GLU A 143 -12.71 18.96 2.21
N ALA A 144 -12.71 17.65 2.46
CA ALA A 144 -12.64 16.63 1.42
C ALA A 144 -14.03 16.10 1.04
N PRO A 145 -14.22 15.60 -0.20
CA PRO A 145 -15.49 15.07 -0.68
C PRO A 145 -15.82 13.66 -0.12
N ILE A 146 -15.54 13.39 1.15
CA ILE A 146 -15.61 12.06 1.79
C ILE A 146 -16.99 11.40 1.66
N ALA A 147 -18.05 12.22 1.63
CA ALA A 147 -19.43 11.72 1.54
C ALA A 147 -19.70 10.87 0.28
N ARG A 148 -18.96 11.10 -0.81
CA ARG A 148 -19.07 10.32 -2.07
C ARG A 148 -17.93 9.34 -2.30
N MET A 149 -16.84 9.43 -1.53
CA MET A 149 -15.69 8.55 -1.70
C MET A 149 -16.00 7.14 -1.21
N GLY A 150 -15.58 6.16 -2.00
CA GLY A 150 -15.78 4.73 -1.73
C GLY A 150 -14.49 4.02 -1.35
N VAL A 151 -14.59 2.91 -0.62
CA VAL A 151 -13.46 2.01 -0.38
C VAL A 151 -13.13 1.33 -1.70
N ASN A 152 -12.12 1.83 -2.41
CA ASN A 152 -11.85 1.44 -3.79
C ASN A 152 -10.38 1.13 -4.08
N LEU A 153 -9.61 0.93 -3.01
CA LEU A 153 -8.26 0.40 -3.04
C LEU A 153 -8.21 -0.89 -2.19
N SER A 154 -7.33 -1.81 -2.57
CA SER A 154 -7.09 -3.09 -1.92
C SER A 154 -6.50 -2.95 -0.52
N GLY A 155 -5.98 -1.78 -0.17
CA GLY A 155 -5.19 -1.58 1.04
C GLY A 155 -4.04 -2.56 1.09
N THR A 156 -3.90 -3.25 2.23
CA THR A 156 -2.93 -4.32 2.48
C THR A 156 -3.36 -5.69 1.95
N GLY A 157 -4.62 -5.84 1.53
CA GLY A 157 -5.16 -7.07 0.94
C GLY A 157 -4.46 -7.48 -0.36
N ASN A 158 -3.74 -6.56 -1.01
CA ASN A 158 -2.94 -6.84 -2.21
C ASN A 158 -1.95 -8.00 -2.01
N TRP A 159 -1.41 -8.16 -0.80
CA TRP A 159 -0.41 -9.19 -0.51
C TRP A 159 -0.97 -10.62 -0.66
N GLY A 160 -2.27 -10.81 -0.50
CA GLY A 160 -2.92 -12.10 -0.76
C GLY A 160 -2.76 -12.57 -2.21
N PHE A 161 -2.58 -11.65 -3.17
CA PHE A 161 -2.38 -11.98 -4.58
C PHE A 161 -0.92 -12.28 -4.95
N ARG A 162 0.02 -12.05 -4.04
CA ARG A 162 1.45 -12.31 -4.28
C ARG A 162 1.72 -13.79 -4.52
N HIS A 163 1.04 -14.65 -3.75
CA HIS A 163 1.21 -16.11 -3.80
C HIS A 163 0.28 -16.79 -4.80
N ALA A 164 -0.39 -16.03 -5.67
CA ALA A 164 -1.13 -16.61 -6.77
C ALA A 164 -0.17 -17.39 -7.69
N ASP A 165 -0.70 -18.38 -8.42
CA ASP A 165 0.09 -19.23 -9.34
C ASP A 165 0.89 -18.44 -10.39
N ARG A 166 0.58 -17.16 -10.58
CA ARG A 166 1.28 -16.23 -11.47
C ARG A 166 1.48 -14.88 -10.77
N PRO A 167 2.62 -14.20 -10.98
CA PRO A 167 2.83 -12.84 -10.47
C PRO A 167 1.72 -11.90 -10.95
N VAL A 168 0.96 -11.33 -10.01
CA VAL A 168 -0.14 -10.42 -10.32
C VAL A 168 0.42 -9.01 -10.54
N ASN A 169 0.39 -8.58 -11.79
CA ASN A 169 0.81 -7.24 -12.22
C ASN A 169 -0.37 -6.27 -12.42
N TYR A 170 -1.61 -6.75 -12.28
CA TYR A 170 -2.83 -5.98 -12.41
C TYR A 170 -3.90 -6.52 -11.46
N LEU A 171 -4.53 -5.64 -10.68
CA LEU A 171 -5.69 -5.92 -9.87
C LEU A 171 -6.90 -5.21 -10.48
N SER A 172 -7.86 -6.01 -10.94
CA SER A 172 -9.16 -5.51 -11.38
C SER A 172 -10.01 -5.09 -10.19
N TRP A 173 -11.15 -4.46 -10.47
CA TRP A 173 -12.14 -4.22 -9.43
C TRP A 173 -12.64 -5.48 -8.74
N ASP A 174 -12.77 -6.59 -9.47
CA ASP A 174 -13.26 -7.83 -8.88
C ASP A 174 -12.28 -8.35 -7.82
N ASP A 175 -10.97 -8.19 -8.08
CA ASP A 175 -9.90 -8.50 -7.13
C ASP A 175 -9.97 -7.59 -5.89
N ILE A 176 -10.17 -6.28 -6.11
CA ILE A 176 -10.30 -5.30 -5.03
C ILE A 176 -11.56 -5.56 -4.20
N ALA A 177 -12.69 -5.82 -4.85
CA ALA A 177 -13.96 -6.14 -4.21
C ALA A 177 -13.82 -7.41 -3.37
N TYR A 178 -13.14 -8.44 -3.89
CA TYR A 178 -12.85 -9.67 -3.17
C TYR A 178 -12.06 -9.40 -1.88
N VAL A 179 -10.91 -8.73 -1.94
CA VAL A 179 -10.06 -8.53 -0.74
C VAL A 179 -10.64 -7.53 0.26
N THR A 180 -11.51 -6.63 -0.18
CA THR A 180 -12.19 -5.66 0.68
C THR A 180 -13.55 -6.16 1.19
N GLY A 181 -13.99 -7.36 0.78
CA GLY A 181 -15.27 -7.96 1.18
C GLY A 181 -16.49 -7.18 0.64
N GLN A 182 -16.36 -6.60 -0.55
CA GLN A 182 -17.40 -5.85 -1.24
C GLN A 182 -18.02 -6.67 -2.38
N ALA A 183 -19.18 -6.23 -2.86
CA ALA A 183 -19.75 -6.80 -4.08
C ALA A 183 -18.95 -6.32 -5.30
N SER A 184 -18.68 -7.23 -6.24
CA SER A 184 -18.10 -6.87 -7.55
C SER A 184 -19.08 -6.08 -8.42
N SER A 185 -20.38 -6.36 -8.29
CA SER A 185 -21.45 -5.64 -8.97
C SER A 185 -21.88 -4.39 -8.19
N GLY A 186 -21.75 -3.22 -8.83
CA GLY A 186 -22.20 -1.93 -8.27
C GLY A 186 -21.09 -1.12 -7.61
N PRO A 187 -21.31 0.18 -7.37
CA PRO A 187 -20.27 1.10 -6.95
C PRO A 187 -19.65 0.70 -5.60
N PRO A 188 -18.40 1.12 -5.33
CA PRO A 188 -17.77 0.84 -4.07
C PRO A 188 -18.57 1.35 -2.89
N LYS A 189 -18.49 0.62 -1.78
CA LYS A 189 -19.11 1.01 -0.54
C LYS A 189 -18.50 2.32 -0.04
N LEU A 190 -19.36 3.30 0.25
CA LEU A 190 -18.94 4.59 0.79
C LEU A 190 -18.12 4.46 2.08
N LEU A 191 -17.16 5.37 2.26
CA LEU A 191 -16.36 5.49 3.49
C LEU A 191 -17.23 5.64 4.73
N SER A 192 -18.32 6.40 4.65
CA SER A 192 -19.30 6.54 5.75
C SER A 192 -19.86 5.18 6.20
N ASN A 193 -20.13 4.26 5.28
CA ASN A 193 -20.61 2.91 5.58
C ASN A 193 -19.49 2.00 6.12
N PHE A 194 -18.22 2.27 5.76
CA PHE A 194 -17.06 1.61 6.34
C PHE A 194 -16.88 1.98 7.81
N TYR A 195 -16.94 3.29 8.13
CA TYR A 195 -16.78 3.79 9.51
C TYR A 195 -18.01 3.60 10.38
N LYS A 196 -19.24 3.59 9.82
CA LYS A 196 -20.47 3.31 10.57
C LYS A 196 -20.42 1.97 11.30
N LYS A 197 -19.87 0.93 10.66
CA LYS A 197 -19.69 -0.40 11.28
C LYS A 197 -18.56 -0.45 12.33
N ARG A 198 -17.73 0.59 12.39
CA ARG A 198 -16.50 0.68 13.21
C ARG A 198 -16.52 1.85 14.20
N LYS A 199 -17.70 2.42 14.43
CA LYS A 199 -17.89 3.67 15.19
C LYS A 199 -17.24 3.65 16.59
N SER A 200 -17.15 2.48 17.22
CA SER A 200 -16.58 2.35 18.57
C SER A 200 -15.06 2.54 18.64
N TYR A 201 -14.33 2.28 17.54
CA TYR A 201 -12.86 2.24 17.50
C TYR A 201 -12.22 2.98 16.31
N ALA A 202 -13.01 3.59 15.43
CA ALA A 202 -12.51 4.30 14.24
C ALA A 202 -13.12 5.71 14.05
N VAL A 203 -13.82 6.22 15.06
CA VAL A 203 -14.47 7.55 15.02
C VAL A 203 -14.30 8.26 16.35
N CYS A 204 -13.87 9.53 16.32
CA CYS A 204 -13.69 10.36 17.50
C CYS A 204 -15.00 10.63 18.22
N LYS A 205 -14.99 10.54 19.55
CA LYS A 205 -16.18 10.56 20.42
C LYS A 205 -16.47 11.91 21.04
#